data_AF-A0A6P0Q3C5-F1
#
_entry.id   AF-A0A6P0Q3C5-F1
#
_cell.length_a   1.000
_cell.length_b   1.000
_cell.length_c   1.000
_cell.angle_alpha   90.00
_cell.angle_beta   90.00
_cell.angle_gamma   90.00
#
_symmetry.space_group_name_H-M   'P 1'
#
loop_
_entity.id
_entity.type
_entity.pdbx_description
1 polymer ?
#
loop_
_entity_poly.entity_id
_entity_poly.type
_entity_poly.pdbx_seq_one_letter_code
_entity_poly.pdbx_strand_id
1 'polypeptide(L)'
;MAPSDDFRQYLKTGNIKEALVLALSEAVDLKITTWVADTNADLDAAQAKPGHRMCTRIDTINGAIDNEVGDQFIGNGRYRELR
;
A
#
# COMPACT_ATOMS: atom_id res chain seq x y z
N MET A 1 -6.83 -21.58 -9.95
CA MET A 1 -7.09 -20.73 -8.79
C MET A 1 -7.18 -19.29 -9.26
N ALA A 2 -7.88 -18.41 -8.55
CA ALA A 2 -7.89 -17.00 -8.93
C ALA A 2 -6.52 -16.37 -8.59
N PRO A 3 -5.99 -15.42 -9.39
CA PRO A 3 -4.73 -14.74 -9.09
C PRO A 3 -4.67 -14.14 -7.67
N SER A 4 -5.83 -13.77 -7.13
CA SER A 4 -5.98 -13.29 -5.75
C SER A 4 -5.67 -14.34 -4.68
N ASP A 5 -5.90 -15.62 -4.94
CA ASP A 5 -5.66 -16.69 -3.98
C ASP A 5 -4.17 -17.01 -3.89
N ASP A 6 -3.50 -17.07 -5.04
CA ASP A 6 -2.05 -17.27 -5.13
C ASP A 6 -1.30 -16.07 -4.52
N PHE A 7 -1.77 -14.85 -4.77
CA PHE A 7 -1.26 -13.63 -4.13
C PHE A 7 -1.31 -13.71 -2.60
N ARG A 8 -2.47 -14.08 -2.04
CA ARG A 8 -2.64 -14.23 -0.59
C ARG A 8 -1.76 -15.33 -0.03
N GLN A 9 -1.55 -16.41 -0.77
CA GLN A 9 -0.66 -17.49 -0.35
C GLN A 9 0.79 -17.02 -0.28
N TYR A 10 1.29 -16.33 -1.31
CA TYR A 10 2.64 -15.75 -1.31
C TYR A 10 2.85 -14.75 -0.16
N LEU A 11 1.87 -13.90 0.14
CA LEU A 11 1.93 -13.01 1.30
C LEU A 11 2.04 -13.78 2.63
N LYS A 12 1.23 -14.83 2.81
CA LYS A 12 1.23 -15.65 4.03
C LYS A 12 2.54 -16.40 4.24
N THR A 13 3.19 -16.84 3.17
CA THR A 13 4.48 -17.54 3.25
C THR A 13 5.68 -16.61 3.33
N GLY A 14 5.48 -15.29 3.32
CA GLY A 14 6.56 -14.29 3.35
C GLY A 14 7.26 -14.09 1.99
N ASN A 15 6.72 -14.67 0.92
CA ASN A 15 7.25 -14.55 -0.45
C ASN A 15 6.74 -13.25 -1.09
N ILE A 16 7.14 -12.11 -0.51
CA ILE A 16 6.63 -10.78 -0.89
C ILE A 16 6.98 -10.43 -2.34
N LYS A 17 8.15 -10.84 -2.82
CA LYS A 17 8.59 -10.58 -4.20
C LYS A 17 7.66 -11.26 -5.20
N GLU A 18 7.36 -12.53 -5.00
CA GLU A 18 6.50 -13.35 -5.85
C GLU A 18 5.06 -12.82 -5.83
N ALA A 19 4.57 -12.42 -4.65
CA ALA A 19 3.27 -11.75 -4.52
C ALA A 19 3.22 -10.46 -5.36
N LEU A 20 4.27 -9.62 -5.28
CA LEU A 20 4.32 -8.36 -6.01
C LEU A 20 4.39 -8.58 -7.53
N VAL A 21 5.20 -9.55 -7.98
CA VAL A 21 5.33 -9.89 -9.41
C VAL A 21 3.98 -10.35 -9.96
N LEU A 22 3.28 -11.24 -9.26
CA LEU A 22 1.96 -11.72 -9.68
C LEU A 22 0.93 -10.57 -9.74
N ALA A 23 0.93 -9.69 -8.74
CA ALA A 23 0.03 -8.55 -8.73
C ALA A 23 0.32 -7.60 -9.90
N LEU A 24 1.58 -7.33 -10.20
CA LEU A 24 1.98 -6.42 -11.29
C LEU A 24 1.75 -7.03 -12.69
N SER A 25 1.84 -8.36 -12.84
CA SER A 25 1.62 -9.01 -14.14
C SER A 25 0.14 -9.14 -14.50
N GLU A 26 -0.73 -9.29 -13.50
CA GLU A 26 -2.15 -9.59 -13.71
C GLU A 26 -3.08 -8.40 -13.42
N ALA A 27 -2.64 -7.38 -12.67
CA ALA A 27 -3.47 -6.23 -12.33
C ALA A 27 -3.33 -5.08 -13.34
N VAL A 28 -4.47 -4.53 -13.75
CA VAL A 28 -4.58 -3.29 -14.54
C VAL A 28 -4.34 -2.04 -13.66
N ASP A 29 -4.72 -2.14 -12.39
CA ASP A 29 -4.60 -1.06 -11.40
C ASP A 29 -4.20 -1.68 -10.06
N LEU A 30 -3.05 -1.27 -9.52
CA LEU A 30 -2.56 -1.75 -8.23
C LEU A 30 -2.63 -0.63 -7.20
N LYS A 31 -3.44 -0.83 -6.17
CA LYS A 31 -3.56 0.10 -5.04
C LYS A 31 -2.89 -0.48 -3.81
N ILE A 32 -1.79 0.12 -3.39
CA ILE A 32 -1.07 -0.20 -2.15
C ILE A 32 -1.44 0.86 -1.11
N THR A 33 -1.93 0.42 0.04
CA THR A 33 -2.24 1.31 1.16
C THR A 33 -1.39 0.90 2.35
N THR A 34 -0.52 1.80 2.79
CA THR A 34 0.32 1.66 3.98
C THR A 34 -0.07 2.74 4.98
N TRP A 35 -0.08 2.42 6.27
CA TRP A 35 -0.34 3.39 7.32
C TRP A 35 0.51 3.07 8.54
N VAL A 36 0.76 4.10 9.36
CA VAL A 36 1.44 3.92 10.63
C VAL A 36 0.38 3.59 11.68
N ALA A 37 0.36 2.34 12.14
CA ALA A 37 -0.49 1.96 13.26
C ALA A 37 0.03 2.60 14.56
N ASP A 38 -0.81 3.34 15.26
CA ASP A 38 -0.54 3.73 16.64
C ASP A 38 -1.00 2.60 17.57
N THR A 39 -0.10 2.03 18.36
CA THR A 39 -0.36 0.96 19.32
C THR A 39 -1.36 1.33 20.42
N ASN A 40 -1.60 2.62 20.65
CA ASN A 40 -2.49 3.10 21.71
C ASN A 40 -3.88 3.52 21.20
N ALA A 41 -4.08 3.62 19.90
CA ALA A 41 -5.38 3.89 19.33
C ALA A 41 -5.94 2.57 18.79
N ASP A 42 -7.20 2.27 19.11
CA ASP A 42 -7.92 1.18 18.46
C ASP A 42 -7.62 1.22 16.97
N LEU A 43 -7.26 0.06 16.40
CA LEU A 43 -7.02 -0.17 14.98
C LEU A 43 -8.33 -0.04 14.20
N ASP A 44 -9.04 1.05 14.42
CA ASP A 44 -10.26 1.36 13.72
C ASP A 44 -9.89 1.75 12.30
N ALA A 45 -10.74 1.34 11.36
CA ALA A 45 -10.66 1.69 9.94
C ALA A 45 -10.57 3.22 9.69
N ALA A 46 -10.82 4.03 10.74
CA ALA A 46 -10.59 5.46 10.78
C ALA A 46 -9.14 5.90 10.49
N GLN A 47 -8.12 5.10 10.84
CA GLN A 47 -6.71 5.46 10.55
C GLN A 47 -6.32 5.20 9.09
N ALA A 48 -7.05 4.37 8.36
CA ALA A 48 -6.84 4.15 6.93
C ALA A 48 -7.59 5.19 6.05
N LYS A 49 -8.10 6.28 6.63
CA LYS A 49 -8.77 7.36 5.88
C LYS A 49 -7.76 8.16 5.04
N PRO A 50 -8.20 8.78 3.93
CA PRO A 50 -7.38 9.74 3.19
C PRO A 50 -6.71 10.75 4.11
N GLY A 51 -5.43 11.06 3.86
CA GLY A 51 -4.60 11.92 4.72
C GLY A 51 -4.11 11.29 6.05
N HIS A 52 -4.52 10.07 6.40
CA HIS A 52 -4.00 9.32 7.57
C HIS A 52 -3.15 8.10 7.16
N ARG A 53 -2.89 7.96 5.86
CA ARG A 53 -2.17 6.85 5.23
C ARG A 53 -1.26 7.36 4.12
N MET A 54 -0.35 6.49 3.68
CA MET A 54 0.25 6.56 2.36
C MET A 54 -0.52 5.62 1.43
N CYS A 55 -1.00 6.14 0.31
CA CYS A 55 -1.69 5.38 -0.71
C CYS A 55 -0.96 5.54 -2.04
N THR A 56 -0.39 4.46 -2.54
CA THR A 56 0.24 4.40 -3.86
C THR A 56 -0.73 3.71 -4.81
N ARG A 57 -1.03 4.35 -5.92
CA ARG A 57 -1.77 3.77 -7.03
C ARG A 57 -0.82 3.64 -8.22
N ILE A 58 -0.79 2.45 -8.81
CA ILE A 58 0.05 2.13 -9.96
C ILE A 58 -0.88 1.70 -11.09
N ASP A 59 -0.97 2.55 -12.12
CA ASP A 59 -1.59 2.22 -13.39
C ASP A 59 -0.52 1.51 -14.24
N THR A 60 -0.67 0.19 -14.36
CA THR A 60 0.31 -0.66 -15.06
C THR A 60 0.20 -0.54 -16.58
N ILE A 61 -0.90 0.02 -17.10
CA ILE A 61 -1.12 0.23 -18.53
C ILE A 61 -0.45 1.51 -19.00
N ASN A 62 -0.66 2.60 -18.26
CA ASN A 62 -0.11 3.91 -18.59
C ASN A 62 1.27 4.15 -17.96
N GLY A 63 1.74 3.24 -17.09
CA GLY A 63 2.99 3.38 -16.35
C GLY A 63 2.97 4.55 -15.35
N ALA A 64 1.77 4.99 -14.94
CA ALA A 64 1.60 6.12 -14.04
C ALA A 64 1.61 5.65 -12.58
N ILE A 65 2.27 6.41 -11.71
CA ILE A 65 2.34 6.15 -10.28
C ILE A 65 1.90 7.41 -9.53
N ASP A 66 0.77 7.30 -8.85
CA ASP A 66 0.23 8.36 -8.00
C ASP A 66 0.44 8.02 -6.53
N ASN A 67 0.93 8.99 -5.75
CA ASN A 67 1.08 8.84 -4.31
C ASN A 67 0.25 9.89 -3.58
N GLU A 68 -0.57 9.43 -2.64
CA GLU A 68 -1.26 10.26 -1.66
C GLU A 68 -0.60 10.04 -0.30
N VAL A 69 -0.20 11.10 0.37
CA VAL A 69 0.32 11.07 1.74
C VAL A 69 -0.24 12.26 2.50
N GLY A 70 -0.66 12.05 3.74
CA GLY A 70 -1.15 13.13 4.58
C GLY A 70 -0.03 14.07 5.01
N ASP A 71 -0.27 15.38 4.93
CA ASP A 71 0.68 16.44 5.30
C ASP A 71 1.30 16.24 6.69
N GLN A 72 0.52 15.73 7.65
CA GLN A 72 0.98 15.44 9.01
C GLN A 72 2.12 14.40 9.09
N PHE A 73 2.32 13.60 8.05
CA PHE A 73 3.41 12.62 7.99
C PHE A 73 4.63 13.10 7.20
N ILE A 74 4.54 14.21 6.47
CA ILE A 74 5.63 14.80 5.71
C ILE A 74 6.37 15.85 6.57
N GLY A 75 7.62 16.17 6.24
CA GLY A 75 8.41 17.16 6.97
C GLY A 75 8.88 16.65 8.33
N ASN A 76 8.22 17.03 9.43
CA ASN A 76 8.54 16.55 10.79
C ASN A 76 7.75 15.28 11.18
N GLY A 77 6.98 14.70 10.26
CA GLY A 77 6.17 13.50 10.49
C GLY A 77 6.91 12.17 10.30
N ARG A 78 6.17 11.06 10.44
CA ARG A 78 6.69 9.66 10.40
C ARG A 78 7.27 9.25 9.04
N TYR A 79 6.97 9.98 7.97
CA TYR A 79 7.51 9.78 6.62
C TYR A 79 8.43 10.92 6.18
N ARG A 80 9.11 11.60 7.12
CA ARG A 80 10.06 12.71 6.88
C ARG A 80 11.10 12.46 5.77
N GLU A 81 11.42 11.20 5.53
CA GLU A 81 12.45 10.78 4.57
C GLU A 81 11.96 10.78 3.13
N LEU A 82 10.63 10.80 2.91
CA LEU A 82 10.01 11.03 1.61
C LEU A 82 10.10 12.53 1.31
N ARG A 83 11.20 12.95 0.65
CA ARG A 83 11.39 14.32 0.14
C ARG A 83 11.04 14.41 -1.33
#